data_AF-A0A3M7GDC7-F1
#
_entry.id   AF-A0A3M7GDC7-F1
#
_cell.length_a   1.000
_cell.length_b   1.000
_cell.length_c   1.000
_cell.angle_alpha   90.00
_cell.angle_beta   90.00
_cell.angle_gamma   90.00
#
_symmetry.space_group_name_H-M   'P 1'
#
loop_
_entity.id
_entity.type
_entity.pdbx_description
1 polymer ?
#
loop_
_entity_poly.entity_id
_entity_poly.type
_entity_poly.pdbx_seq_one_letter_code
_entity_poly.pdbx_strand_id
1 'polypeptide(L)'
;MDNVHMKSIAEVREVQYDWRSSEDYKTYRVPKAEGPNAGDPDNRSSRQSRRQHSRRQVERWTPQTERDIASIEDPSLERRRRVYRDRLYALHVGANHISNYRDFTSAIFASSSVLQSRARAFLRRELRVFSFLDTASAPRGGNREFLLEYIVAILRTNDLKAADGKAEDLLSDFLGRSNAQQLLHELEAWLRSPYLDLRQWDEIVQYFQQNVGGGRSNGSNNKHRVRSPVTE
;
A
#
# COMPACT_ATOMS: atom_id res chain seq x y z
N MET A 1 52.19 -13.26 -0.27
CA MET A 1 51.80 -13.04 1.15
C MET A 1 51.59 -11.54 1.25
N ASP A 2 50.38 -11.08 0.93
CA ASP A 2 50.12 -9.66 0.69
C ASP A 2 49.26 -9.07 1.80
N ASN A 3 49.78 -8.00 2.37
CA ASN A 3 49.33 -7.32 3.58
C ASN A 3 47.99 -6.58 3.35
N VAL A 4 47.03 -6.83 4.24
CA VAL A 4 45.72 -6.18 4.27
C VAL A 4 45.87 -4.73 4.77
N HIS A 5 45.47 -3.78 3.93
CA HIS A 5 45.37 -2.36 4.28
C HIS A 5 44.22 -2.14 5.30
N MET A 6 44.55 -2.03 6.59
CA MET A 6 43.65 -1.55 7.63
C MET A 6 43.47 -0.03 7.49
N LYS A 7 42.31 0.42 7.01
CA LYS A 7 41.91 1.83 7.08
C LYS A 7 41.60 2.18 8.54
N SER A 8 42.39 3.07 9.12
CA SER A 8 42.11 3.68 10.43
C SER A 8 40.87 4.58 10.32
N ILE A 9 39.85 4.30 11.14
CA ILE A 9 38.68 5.17 11.30
C ILE A 9 39.05 6.23 12.34
N ALA A 10 39.07 7.51 11.92
CA ALA A 10 39.29 8.63 12.82
C ALA A 10 38.03 8.91 13.66
N GLU A 11 38.22 9.17 14.96
CA GLU A 11 37.16 9.50 15.92
C GLU A 11 36.57 10.89 15.59
N VAL A 12 35.31 10.93 15.14
CA VAL A 12 34.59 12.18 14.84
C VAL A 12 33.99 12.77 16.12
N ARG A 13 34.46 13.94 16.53
CA ARG A 13 34.06 14.60 17.79
C ARG A 13 32.94 15.63 17.63
N GLU A 14 32.78 16.16 16.42
CA GLU A 14 31.84 17.22 16.12
C GLU A 14 31.30 17.07 14.71
N VAL A 15 29.99 17.27 14.54
CA VAL A 15 29.30 17.20 13.24
C VAL A 15 28.49 18.48 13.05
N GLN A 16 28.72 19.15 11.93
CA GLN A 16 27.95 20.33 11.52
C GLN A 16 26.83 19.91 10.55
N TYR A 17 25.66 20.51 10.68
CA TYR A 17 24.47 20.18 9.90
C TYR A 17 23.54 21.41 9.78
N ASP A 18 22.48 21.32 8.97
CA ASP A 18 21.54 22.43 8.70
C ASP A 18 22.25 23.66 8.12
N TRP A 19 23.12 23.47 7.12
CA TRP A 19 23.85 24.54 6.44
C TRP A 19 22.88 25.36 5.58
N ARG A 20 22.65 26.62 5.95
CA ARG A 20 21.84 27.59 5.18
C ARG A 20 22.69 28.64 4.48
N SER A 21 23.94 28.79 4.94
CA SER A 21 25.02 29.56 4.32
C SER A 21 26.37 29.05 4.86
N SER A 22 27.50 29.54 4.35
CA SER A 22 28.85 29.16 4.82
C SER A 22 29.10 29.47 6.30
N GLU A 23 28.33 30.37 6.90
CA GLU A 23 28.44 30.80 8.29
C GLU A 23 27.20 30.48 9.13
N ASP A 24 26.14 29.94 8.52
CA ASP A 24 24.89 29.59 9.20
C ASP A 24 24.70 28.07 9.19
N TYR A 25 25.15 27.44 10.27
CA TYR A 25 25.02 26.01 10.51
C TYR A 25 24.87 25.70 11.99
N LYS A 26 24.35 24.50 12.28
CA LYS A 26 24.23 23.97 13.63
C LYS A 26 25.30 22.92 13.88
N THR A 27 25.82 22.93 15.09
CA THR A 27 26.89 22.03 15.50
C THR A 27 26.37 21.07 16.56
N TYR A 28 26.57 19.77 16.35
CA TYR A 28 26.35 18.73 17.35
C TYR A 28 27.69 18.14 17.79
N ARG A 29 27.97 18.22 19.09
CA ARG A 29 29.14 17.57 19.70
C ARG A 29 28.76 16.18 20.15
N VAL A 30 29.45 15.18 19.61
CA VAL A 30 29.19 13.77 19.93
C VAL A 30 29.77 13.49 21.31
N PRO A 31 28.95 13.11 22.31
CA PRO A 31 29.46 12.74 23.62
C PRO A 31 30.36 11.51 23.49
N LYS A 32 31.60 11.61 24.00
CA LYS A 32 32.51 10.47 24.03
C LYS A 32 31.93 9.41 24.98
N ALA A 33 31.67 8.21 24.47
CA ALA A 33 31.22 7.10 25.28
C ALA A 33 32.36 6.63 26.19
N GLU A 34 32.38 7.08 27.45
CA GLU A 34 33.27 6.55 28.47
C GLU A 34 32.74 5.18 28.93
N GLY A 35 33.58 4.15 28.81
CA GLY A 35 33.28 2.80 29.27
C GLY A 35 33.19 2.68 30.79
N PRO A 36 32.58 1.61 31.33
CA PRO A 36 32.19 1.55 32.72
C PRO A 36 33.31 1.03 33.64
N ASN A 37 33.56 1.80 34.70
CA ASN A 37 33.94 1.43 36.08
C ASN A 37 35.27 2.03 36.59
N ALA A 38 35.14 2.92 37.57
CA ALA A 38 35.95 2.98 38.79
C ALA A 38 35.13 3.72 39.85
N GLY A 39 34.97 3.13 41.03
CA GLY A 39 34.10 3.65 42.08
C GLY A 39 34.74 4.72 42.96
N ASP A 40 33.89 5.41 43.73
CA ASP A 40 34.16 5.75 45.13
C ASP A 40 32.82 6.08 45.85
N PRO A 41 32.69 5.86 47.17
CA PRO A 41 31.47 6.05 47.94
C PRO A 41 31.48 7.39 48.66
N ASP A 42 30.35 8.10 48.64
CA ASP A 42 29.73 8.76 49.79
C ASP A 42 28.78 9.83 49.28
N ASN A 43 27.51 9.74 49.66
CA ASN A 43 26.87 10.77 50.48
C ASN A 43 25.44 10.33 50.82
N ARG A 44 25.19 10.14 52.11
CA ARG A 44 23.86 9.91 52.68
C ARG A 44 23.14 11.25 52.78
N SER A 45 21.88 11.29 52.34
CA SER A 45 20.71 11.83 53.06
C SER A 45 19.79 12.69 52.19
N SER A 46 18.53 12.23 52.11
CA SER A 46 17.25 12.97 52.13
C SER A 46 16.20 12.14 51.36
N ARG A 47 15.57 11.20 52.07
CA ARG A 47 14.21 11.35 52.64
C ARG A 47 13.12 11.39 51.56
N GLN A 48 12.56 10.20 51.35
CA GLN A 48 11.13 9.91 51.32
C GLN A 48 10.20 11.07 50.94
N SER A 49 9.61 10.99 49.74
CA SER A 49 8.16 11.16 49.63
C SER A 49 7.64 10.54 48.33
N ARG A 50 6.50 9.85 48.45
CA ARG A 50 5.56 9.43 47.39
C ARG A 50 5.97 8.24 46.51
N ARG A 51 5.92 7.08 47.16
CA ARG A 51 5.26 5.91 46.55
C ARG A 51 3.82 6.27 46.24
N GLN A 52 3.50 6.50 44.97
CA GLN A 52 2.13 6.44 44.50
C GLN A 52 2.13 6.19 42.98
N HIS A 53 1.88 4.93 42.61
CA HIS A 53 1.14 4.48 41.43
C HIS A 53 1.36 5.21 40.08
N SER A 54 2.24 4.62 39.27
CA SER A 54 1.98 4.37 37.85
C SER A 54 2.88 3.21 37.41
N ARG A 55 2.33 1.99 37.44
CA ARG A 55 2.88 0.88 36.66
C ARG A 55 2.67 1.21 35.18
N ARG A 56 3.51 2.08 34.63
CA ARG A 56 3.83 2.03 33.21
C ARG A 56 4.86 0.91 33.10
N GLN A 57 4.39 -0.29 32.75
CA GLN A 57 5.23 -1.24 32.06
C GLN A 57 5.78 -0.47 30.85
N VAL A 58 7.01 0.01 30.97
CA VAL A 58 7.81 0.30 29.80
C VAL A 58 8.17 -1.10 29.31
N GLU A 59 7.36 -1.62 28.39
CA GLU A 59 7.76 -2.76 27.58
C GLU A 59 9.17 -2.45 27.09
N ARG A 60 10.11 -3.26 27.55
CA ARG A 60 11.48 -3.21 27.11
C ARG A 60 11.43 -3.54 25.63
N TRP A 61 11.40 -2.50 24.79
CA TRP A 61 11.58 -2.61 23.35
C TRP A 61 12.89 -3.36 23.14
N THR A 62 12.77 -4.63 22.79
CA THR A 62 13.90 -5.46 22.40
C THR A 62 14.04 -5.35 20.90
N PRO A 63 15.24 -5.54 20.32
CA PRO A 63 15.43 -5.63 18.87
C PRO A 63 14.62 -6.76 18.20
N GLN A 64 13.94 -7.61 18.98
CA GLN A 64 12.97 -8.59 18.48
C GLN A 64 11.59 -7.96 18.22
N THR A 65 11.18 -6.94 18.98
CA THR A 65 9.91 -6.22 18.76
C THR A 65 9.92 -5.45 17.42
N GLU A 66 11.07 -5.01 16.93
CA GLU A 66 11.22 -4.45 15.57
C GLU A 66 11.12 -5.52 14.46
N ARG A 67 11.44 -6.78 14.77
CA ARG A 67 11.25 -7.90 13.83
C ARG A 67 9.85 -8.48 13.85
N ASP A 68 9.08 -8.32 14.92
CA ASP A 68 7.65 -8.67 14.94
C ASP A 68 6.77 -7.62 14.22
N ILE A 69 7.28 -6.41 13.98
CA ILE A 69 6.68 -5.44 13.04
C ILE A 69 7.00 -5.81 11.59
N ALA A 70 7.93 -6.75 11.35
CA ALA A 70 8.13 -7.33 10.04
C ALA A 70 6.89 -8.16 9.65
N SER A 71 5.99 -7.49 8.93
CA SER A 71 5.02 -8.10 8.03
C SER A 71 3.91 -8.93 8.68
N ILE A 72 3.15 -8.32 9.61
CA ILE A 72 1.69 -8.53 9.53
C ILE A 72 1.29 -7.91 8.19
N GLU A 73 1.36 -8.69 7.11
CA GLU A 73 0.82 -8.25 5.84
C GLU A 73 -0.63 -7.86 6.06
N ASP A 74 -0.97 -6.65 5.64
CA ASP A 74 -2.34 -6.16 5.74
C ASP A 74 -3.25 -7.17 5.02
N PRO A 75 -4.22 -7.81 5.71
CA PRO A 75 -5.13 -8.75 5.06
C PRO A 75 -5.87 -8.11 3.87
N SER A 76 -6.00 -6.78 3.86
CA SER A 76 -6.50 -6.05 2.70
C SER A 76 -5.61 -6.25 1.46
N LEU A 77 -4.28 -6.23 1.61
CA LEU A 77 -3.32 -6.39 0.51
C LEU A 77 -3.39 -7.78 -0.12
N GLU A 78 -3.52 -8.83 0.69
CA GLU A 78 -3.65 -10.20 0.18
C GLU A 78 -4.95 -10.38 -0.61
N ARG A 79 -6.04 -9.74 -0.17
CA ARG A 79 -7.27 -9.67 -0.97
C ARG A 79 -7.03 -8.98 -2.31
N ARG A 80 -6.32 -7.84 -2.32
CA ARG A 80 -5.99 -7.12 -3.57
C ARG A 80 -5.12 -7.97 -4.50
N ARG A 81 -4.15 -8.72 -3.98
CA ARG A 81 -3.35 -9.65 -4.80
C ARG A 81 -4.22 -10.68 -5.52
N ARG A 82 -5.23 -11.24 -4.86
CA ARG A 82 -6.21 -12.13 -5.52
C ARG A 82 -6.98 -11.43 -6.63
N VAL A 83 -7.45 -10.20 -6.39
CA VAL A 83 -8.16 -9.40 -7.42
C VAL A 83 -7.30 -9.25 -8.69
N TYR A 84 -6.03 -8.86 -8.56
CA TYR A 84 -5.14 -8.73 -9.72
C TYR A 84 -4.77 -10.07 -10.36
N ARG A 85 -4.44 -11.08 -9.55
CA ARG A 85 -4.06 -12.41 -10.04
C ARG A 85 -5.19 -13.06 -10.83
N ASP A 86 -6.41 -12.98 -10.31
CA ASP A 86 -7.58 -13.68 -10.86
C ASP A 86 -8.33 -12.79 -11.88
N ARG A 87 -7.76 -11.64 -12.26
CA ARG A 87 -8.31 -10.67 -13.23
C ARG A 87 -9.75 -10.27 -12.93
N LEU A 88 -10.04 -10.03 -11.65
CA LEU A 88 -11.35 -9.57 -11.21
C LEU A 88 -11.43 -8.05 -11.41
N TYR A 89 -12.42 -7.62 -12.21
CA TYR A 89 -12.72 -6.22 -12.44
C TYR A 89 -13.93 -5.80 -11.60
N ALA A 90 -13.81 -4.69 -10.87
CA ALA A 90 -14.89 -4.13 -10.09
C ALA A 90 -16.11 -3.86 -10.99
N LEU A 91 -17.29 -4.27 -10.54
CA LEU A 91 -18.54 -4.00 -11.25
C LEU A 91 -18.79 -2.49 -11.30
N HIS A 92 -19.18 -2.01 -12.48
CA HIS A 92 -19.51 -0.61 -12.66
C HIS A 92 -20.81 -0.27 -11.91
N VAL A 93 -20.73 0.73 -11.03
CA VAL A 93 -21.89 1.35 -10.40
C VAL A 93 -22.17 2.68 -11.09
N GLY A 94 -23.35 2.79 -11.70
CA GLY A 94 -23.79 3.99 -12.39
C GLY A 94 -23.92 5.17 -11.44
N ALA A 95 -23.65 6.38 -11.93
CA ALA A 95 -23.82 7.60 -11.14
C ALA A 95 -25.32 7.86 -10.90
N ASN A 96 -25.75 7.72 -9.66
CA ASN A 96 -27.11 8.04 -9.24
C ASN A 96 -27.13 8.61 -7.81
N HIS A 97 -28.21 9.33 -7.47
CA HIS A 97 -28.35 10.00 -6.17
C HIS A 97 -28.46 9.02 -5.00
N ILE A 98 -28.87 7.77 -5.25
CA ILE A 98 -29.02 6.74 -4.22
C ILE A 98 -27.66 6.15 -3.83
N SER A 99 -26.80 5.83 -4.81
CA SER A 99 -25.46 5.28 -4.57
C SER A 99 -24.41 6.36 -4.30
N ASN A 100 -24.68 7.62 -4.65
CA ASN A 100 -23.74 8.74 -4.59
C ASN A 100 -22.44 8.54 -5.39
N TYR A 101 -22.39 7.59 -6.32
CA TYR A 101 -21.29 7.49 -7.27
C TYR A 101 -21.29 8.69 -8.22
N ARG A 102 -20.12 9.24 -8.49
CA ARG A 102 -19.96 10.45 -9.32
C ARG A 102 -18.87 10.29 -10.36
N ASP A 103 -19.17 10.68 -11.58
CA ASP A 103 -18.20 10.81 -12.66
C ASP A 103 -17.26 11.98 -12.38
N PHE A 104 -16.03 11.88 -12.88
CA PHE A 104 -15.06 12.96 -12.82
C PHE A 104 -14.30 13.06 -14.14
N THR A 105 -13.84 14.26 -14.47
CA THR A 105 -12.92 14.53 -15.57
C THR A 105 -11.54 14.87 -15.00
N SER A 106 -10.51 14.85 -15.84
CA SER A 106 -9.16 15.32 -15.54
C SER A 106 -9.16 16.74 -14.96
N ALA A 107 -10.00 17.65 -15.48
CA ALA A 107 -10.15 18.99 -14.94
C ALA A 107 -10.69 19.00 -13.50
N ILE A 108 -11.74 18.21 -13.22
CA ILE A 108 -12.29 18.06 -11.86
C ILE A 108 -11.23 17.45 -10.92
N PHE A 109 -10.54 16.41 -11.37
CA PHE A 109 -9.45 15.78 -10.62
C PHE A 109 -8.31 16.77 -10.31
N ALA A 110 -7.91 17.58 -11.29
CA ALA A 110 -6.87 18.60 -11.12
C ALA A 110 -7.25 19.66 -10.07
N SER A 111 -8.51 20.06 -10.00
CA SER A 111 -8.98 21.02 -8.99
C SER A 111 -9.23 20.44 -7.59
N SER A 112 -9.46 19.11 -7.49
CA SER A 112 -9.90 18.48 -6.24
C SER A 112 -8.75 17.84 -5.47
N SER A 113 -8.31 18.49 -4.39
CA SER A 113 -7.31 17.93 -3.47
C SER A 113 -7.80 16.64 -2.80
N VAL A 114 -9.12 16.49 -2.61
CA VAL A 114 -9.74 15.29 -2.05
C VAL A 114 -9.58 14.11 -2.99
N LEU A 115 -9.88 14.26 -4.29
CA LEU A 115 -9.71 13.18 -5.28
C LEU A 115 -8.24 12.79 -5.42
N GLN A 116 -7.33 13.77 -5.43
CA GLN A 116 -5.90 13.50 -5.49
C GLN A 116 -5.40 12.75 -4.24
N SER A 117 -5.86 13.12 -3.06
CA SER A 117 -5.50 12.44 -1.81
C SER A 117 -6.04 11.01 -1.78
N ARG A 118 -7.28 10.79 -2.24
CA ARG A 118 -7.90 9.46 -2.38
C ARG A 118 -7.15 8.61 -3.41
N ALA A 119 -6.72 9.18 -4.53
CA ALA A 119 -5.91 8.48 -5.51
C ALA A 119 -4.58 8.02 -4.93
N ARG A 120 -3.86 8.91 -4.21
CA ARG A 120 -2.60 8.55 -3.54
C ARG A 120 -2.80 7.44 -2.51
N ALA A 121 -3.85 7.53 -1.68
CA ALA A 121 -4.14 6.50 -0.68
C ALA A 121 -4.33 5.12 -1.32
N PHE A 122 -5.11 5.06 -2.40
CA PHE A 122 -5.32 3.85 -3.19
C PHE A 122 -4.02 3.34 -3.81
N LEU A 123 -3.28 4.20 -4.52
CA LEU A 123 -2.05 3.82 -5.22
C LEU A 123 -0.96 3.30 -4.28
N ARG A 124 -0.79 3.89 -3.08
CA ARG A 124 0.16 3.38 -2.08
C ARG A 124 -0.11 1.93 -1.70
N ARG A 125 -1.39 1.51 -1.67
CA ARG A 125 -1.77 0.13 -1.40
C ARG A 125 -1.62 -0.74 -2.65
N GLU A 126 -2.23 -0.35 -3.77
CA GLU A 126 -2.28 -1.20 -4.96
C GLU A 126 -0.90 -1.43 -5.58
N LEU A 127 -0.01 -0.44 -5.58
CA LEU A 127 1.34 -0.61 -6.14
C LEU A 127 2.19 -1.63 -5.35
N ARG A 128 1.82 -1.93 -4.09
CA ARG A 128 2.45 -3.01 -3.30
C ARG A 128 2.05 -4.41 -3.79
N VAL A 129 0.98 -4.54 -4.59
CA VAL A 129 0.62 -5.81 -5.23
C VAL A 129 1.68 -6.21 -6.26
N PHE A 130 2.30 -5.23 -6.91
CA PHE A 130 3.32 -5.44 -7.92
C PHE A 130 4.70 -5.54 -7.26
N SER A 131 5.04 -6.74 -6.77
CA SER A 131 6.34 -7.01 -6.12
C SER A 131 7.53 -6.81 -7.06
N PHE A 132 7.34 -6.99 -8.37
CA PHE A 132 8.39 -6.74 -9.37
C PHE A 132 8.85 -5.27 -9.40
N LEU A 133 8.05 -4.34 -8.88
CA LEU A 133 8.46 -2.93 -8.75
C LEU A 133 9.55 -2.73 -7.70
N ASP A 134 9.78 -3.65 -6.77
CA ASP A 134 10.85 -3.51 -5.76
C ASP A 134 12.22 -3.97 -6.27
N THR A 135 12.29 -4.53 -7.47
CA THR A 135 13.54 -5.09 -8.01
C THR A 135 14.39 -3.97 -8.60
N ALA A 136 15.71 -4.03 -8.42
CA ALA A 136 16.64 -3.05 -9.01
C ALA A 136 16.56 -3.00 -10.56
N SER A 137 16.08 -4.07 -11.20
CA SER A 137 15.83 -4.18 -12.64
C SER A 137 14.51 -3.52 -13.09
N ALA A 138 13.67 -3.05 -12.18
CA ALA A 138 12.41 -2.40 -12.52
C ALA A 138 12.67 -1.08 -13.26
N PRO A 139 11.79 -0.68 -14.19
CA PRO A 139 11.90 0.59 -14.89
C PRO A 139 12.07 1.75 -13.90
N ARG A 140 13.05 2.63 -14.15
CA ARG A 140 13.42 3.76 -13.29
C ARG A 140 13.81 3.39 -11.85
N GLY A 141 14.39 2.20 -11.66
CA GLY A 141 15.04 1.80 -10.41
C GLY A 141 14.08 1.38 -9.29
N GLY A 142 12.84 1.02 -9.62
CA GLY A 142 11.90 0.41 -8.68
C GLY A 142 11.24 1.35 -7.66
N ASN A 143 11.18 2.65 -7.96
CA ASN A 143 10.58 3.61 -7.05
C ASN A 143 9.05 3.69 -7.21
N ARG A 144 8.31 3.02 -6.31
CA ARG A 144 6.83 3.07 -6.26
C ARG A 144 6.28 4.48 -6.03
N GLU A 145 6.94 5.29 -5.21
CA GLU A 145 6.48 6.66 -4.93
C GLU A 145 6.61 7.54 -6.18
N PHE A 146 7.64 7.31 -7.00
CA PHE A 146 7.74 7.95 -8.31
C PHE A 146 6.56 7.56 -9.22
N LEU A 147 6.26 6.27 -9.35
CA LEU A 147 5.18 5.80 -10.21
C LEU A 147 3.81 6.31 -9.71
N LEU A 148 3.61 6.36 -8.40
CA LEU A 148 2.43 6.95 -7.78
C LEU A 148 2.25 8.42 -8.20
N GLU A 149 3.26 9.27 -8.02
CA GLU A 149 3.15 10.69 -8.39
C GLU A 149 3.04 10.87 -9.91
N TYR A 150 3.64 9.97 -10.70
CA TYR A 150 3.48 9.93 -12.15
C TYR A 150 2.04 9.62 -12.56
N ILE A 151 1.40 8.61 -11.95
CA ILE A 151 -0.02 8.30 -12.19
C ILE A 151 -0.91 9.49 -11.81
N VAL A 152 -0.66 10.14 -10.66
CA VAL A 152 -1.39 11.34 -10.25
C VAL A 152 -1.17 12.49 -11.24
N ALA A 153 0.02 12.62 -11.84
CA ALA A 153 0.26 13.60 -12.90
C ALA A 153 -0.51 13.28 -14.18
N ILE A 154 -0.60 12.00 -14.59
CA ILE A 154 -1.40 11.55 -15.74
C ILE A 154 -2.87 11.91 -15.54
N LEU A 155 -3.43 11.62 -14.37
CA LEU A 155 -4.85 11.90 -14.05
C LEU A 155 -5.20 13.39 -14.08
N ARG A 156 -4.21 14.28 -13.89
CA ARG A 156 -4.44 15.73 -13.98
C ARG A 156 -4.61 16.23 -15.41
N THR A 157 -4.11 15.49 -16.40
CA THR A 157 -4.04 15.94 -17.80
C THR A 157 -4.76 15.02 -18.78
N ASN A 158 -5.06 13.77 -18.39
CA ASN A 158 -5.70 12.77 -19.23
C ASN A 158 -6.93 12.21 -18.54
N ASP A 159 -8.03 12.07 -19.29
CA ASP A 159 -9.21 11.38 -18.81
C ASP A 159 -8.99 9.86 -18.85
N LEU A 160 -9.31 9.15 -17.78
CA LEU A 160 -9.15 7.69 -17.70
C LEU A 160 -9.96 6.92 -18.75
N LYS A 161 -11.09 7.48 -19.18
CA LYS A 161 -11.97 6.92 -20.21
C LYS A 161 -11.74 7.48 -21.60
N ALA A 162 -10.65 8.22 -21.81
CA ALA A 162 -10.39 8.76 -23.13
C ALA A 162 -10.27 7.61 -24.14
N ALA A 163 -10.98 7.73 -25.26
CA ALA A 163 -11.00 6.72 -26.32
C ALA A 163 -9.62 6.48 -26.96
N ASP A 164 -8.67 7.38 -26.71
CA ASP A 164 -7.30 7.29 -27.20
C ASP A 164 -6.41 6.33 -26.40
N GLY A 165 -6.88 5.80 -25.26
CA GLY A 165 -6.15 4.82 -24.45
C GLY A 165 -4.83 5.32 -23.87
N LYS A 166 -4.54 6.64 -23.93
CA LYS A 166 -3.22 7.19 -23.59
C LYS A 166 -2.78 6.87 -22.17
N ALA A 167 -3.71 6.92 -21.21
CA ALA A 167 -3.41 6.62 -19.82
C ALA A 167 -2.93 5.17 -19.65
N GLU A 168 -3.52 4.22 -20.38
CA GLU A 168 -3.11 2.81 -20.35
C GLU A 168 -1.73 2.62 -20.97
N ASP A 169 -1.50 3.22 -22.14
CA ASP A 169 -0.22 3.09 -22.85
C ASP A 169 0.94 3.67 -22.03
N LEU A 170 0.77 4.83 -21.40
CA LEU A 170 1.79 5.46 -20.54
C LEU A 170 2.18 4.60 -19.33
N LEU A 171 1.26 3.78 -18.82
CA LEU A 171 1.51 2.91 -17.67
C LEU A 171 1.95 1.49 -18.07
N SER A 172 1.72 1.11 -19.32
CA SER A 172 2.04 -0.22 -19.82
C SER A 172 3.54 -0.53 -19.78
N ASP A 173 4.40 0.48 -19.94
CA ASP A 173 5.86 0.36 -19.84
C ASP A 173 6.33 -0.02 -18.41
N PHE A 174 5.56 0.36 -17.39
CA PHE A 174 5.91 0.11 -15.99
C PHE A 174 5.27 -1.17 -15.44
N LEU A 175 4.01 -1.42 -15.81
CA LEU A 175 3.19 -2.46 -15.18
C LEU A 175 2.90 -3.64 -16.12
N GLY A 176 3.10 -3.46 -17.43
CA GLY A 176 2.51 -4.28 -18.46
C GLY A 176 1.05 -3.89 -18.74
N ARG A 177 0.60 -4.05 -20.00
CA ARG A 177 -0.72 -3.61 -20.48
C ARG A 177 -1.89 -4.10 -19.61
N SER A 178 -1.95 -5.40 -19.31
CA SER A 178 -3.06 -5.96 -18.54
C SER A 178 -3.13 -5.45 -17.09
N ASN A 179 -1.98 -5.22 -16.46
CA ASN A 179 -1.94 -4.68 -15.09
C ASN A 179 -2.26 -3.19 -15.07
N ALA A 180 -1.80 -2.43 -16.07
CA ALA A 180 -2.14 -1.02 -16.25
C ALA A 180 -3.67 -0.86 -16.41
N GLN A 181 -4.29 -1.63 -17.30
CA GLN A 181 -5.74 -1.65 -17.52
C GLN A 181 -6.51 -1.94 -16.23
N GLN A 182 -6.12 -3.00 -15.52
CA GLN A 182 -6.81 -3.38 -14.28
C GLN A 182 -6.62 -2.33 -13.18
N LEU A 183 -5.41 -1.78 -13.02
CA LEU A 183 -5.14 -0.71 -12.04
C LEU A 183 -6.00 0.52 -12.31
N LEU A 184 -6.08 0.96 -13.57
CA LEU A 184 -6.87 2.13 -13.95
C LEU A 184 -8.37 1.90 -13.75
N HIS A 185 -8.86 0.70 -14.07
CA HIS A 185 -10.27 0.34 -13.83
C HIS A 185 -10.63 0.38 -12.35
N GLU A 186 -9.81 -0.23 -11.49
CA GLU A 186 -10.05 -0.24 -10.04
C GLU A 186 -9.92 1.17 -9.44
N LEU A 187 -8.95 1.96 -9.92
CA LEU A 187 -8.75 3.35 -9.50
C LEU A 187 -9.95 4.22 -9.87
N GLU A 188 -10.51 4.05 -11.07
CA GLU A 188 -11.71 4.75 -11.49
C GLU A 188 -12.91 4.37 -10.59
N ALA A 189 -13.14 3.06 -10.37
CA ALA A 189 -14.21 2.57 -9.52
C ALA A 189 -14.11 3.11 -8.09
N TRP A 190 -12.89 3.19 -7.54
CA TRP A 190 -12.62 3.82 -6.24
C TRP A 190 -12.94 5.31 -6.25
N LEU A 191 -12.38 6.09 -7.18
CA LEU A 191 -12.51 7.55 -7.21
C LEU A 191 -13.95 8.02 -7.43
N ARG A 192 -14.74 7.26 -8.20
CA ARG A 192 -16.17 7.52 -8.38
C ARG A 192 -16.99 7.24 -7.13
N SER A 193 -16.53 6.33 -6.28
CA SER A 193 -17.27 5.91 -5.10
C SER A 193 -17.36 7.03 -4.05
N PRO A 194 -18.38 7.04 -3.19
CA PRO A 194 -18.51 8.02 -2.11
C PRO A 194 -17.61 7.73 -0.89
N TYR A 195 -16.91 6.59 -0.86
CA TYR A 195 -16.17 6.14 0.32
C TYR A 195 -14.82 6.84 0.46
N LEU A 196 -14.49 7.23 1.69
CA LEU A 196 -13.22 7.88 2.01
C LEU A 196 -12.16 6.90 2.52
N ASP A 197 -12.60 5.75 3.02
CA ASP A 197 -11.73 4.68 3.52
C ASP A 197 -11.73 3.47 2.57
N LEU A 198 -10.54 2.94 2.34
CA LEU A 198 -10.32 1.81 1.45
C LEU A 198 -10.94 0.53 2.02
N ARG A 199 -10.98 0.37 3.35
CA ARG A 199 -11.57 -0.83 3.97
C ARG A 199 -13.07 -0.89 3.72
N GLN A 200 -13.76 0.24 3.90
CA GLN A 200 -15.18 0.35 3.59
C GLN A 200 -15.48 0.07 2.11
N TRP A 201 -14.65 0.57 1.20
CA TRP A 201 -14.82 0.29 -0.23
C TRP A 201 -14.54 -1.17 -0.57
N ASP A 202 -13.53 -1.78 0.04
CA ASP A 202 -13.26 -3.20 -0.12
C ASP A 202 -14.48 -4.03 0.32
N GLU A 203 -15.19 -3.69 1.40
CA GLU A 203 -16.36 -4.44 1.86
C GLU A 203 -17.52 -4.45 0.85
N ILE A 204 -17.72 -3.33 0.14
CA ILE A 204 -18.88 -3.13 -0.74
C ILE A 204 -18.60 -3.40 -2.22
N VAL A 205 -17.32 -3.34 -2.66
CA VAL A 205 -16.97 -3.53 -4.06
C VAL A 205 -17.27 -4.97 -4.49
N GLN A 206 -17.99 -5.09 -5.60
CA GLN A 206 -18.37 -6.36 -6.18
C GLN A 206 -17.53 -6.64 -7.43
N TYR A 207 -17.22 -7.91 -7.66
CA TYR A 207 -16.42 -8.35 -8.78
C TYR A 207 -17.23 -9.27 -9.68
N PHE A 208 -17.08 -9.13 -10.99
CA PHE A 208 -17.64 -10.10 -11.92
C PHE A 208 -16.88 -11.42 -11.78
N GLN A 209 -17.44 -12.37 -11.03
CA GLN A 209 -16.94 -13.74 -11.01
C GLN A 209 -17.39 -14.43 -12.29
N GLN A 210 -16.46 -14.64 -13.22
CA GLN A 210 -16.72 -15.47 -14.39
C GLN A 210 -17.00 -16.89 -13.87
N ASN A 211 -18.26 -17.32 -13.87
CA ASN A 211 -18.66 -18.68 -13.50
C ASN A 211 -18.06 -19.68 -14.49
N VAL A 212 -16.80 -20.06 -14.30
CA VAL A 212 -16.18 -21.19 -15.01
C VAL A 212 -16.67 -22.47 -14.31
N GLY A 213 -17.88 -22.92 -14.64
CA GLY A 213 -18.43 -24.13 -14.01
C GLY A 213 -19.89 -24.48 -14.26
N GLY A 214 -20.59 -23.85 -15.20
CA GLY A 214 -21.94 -24.27 -15.63
C GLY A 214 -21.92 -25.53 -16.49
N GLY A 215 -21.40 -26.63 -15.95
CA GLY A 215 -21.46 -27.96 -16.56
C GLY A 215 -22.92 -28.35 -16.79
N ARG A 216 -23.25 -28.56 -18.07
CA ARG A 216 -24.55 -28.99 -18.59
C ARG A 216 -25.04 -30.19 -17.77
N SER A 217 -26.06 -29.99 -16.94
CA SER A 217 -26.88 -31.08 -16.42
C SER A 217 -27.66 -31.66 -17.59
N ASN A 218 -27.07 -32.69 -18.20
CA ASN A 218 -27.69 -33.52 -19.21
C ASN A 218 -28.85 -34.25 -18.52
N GLY A 219 -30.08 -33.84 -18.82
CA GLY A 219 -31.30 -34.45 -18.30
C GLY A 219 -31.42 -35.89 -18.75
N SER A 220 -30.81 -36.81 -18.00
CA SER A 220 -31.14 -38.23 -18.04
C SER A 220 -32.44 -38.44 -17.29
N ASN A 221 -33.57 -38.21 -17.96
CA ASN A 221 -34.86 -38.72 -17.50
C ASN A 221 -35.19 -39.98 -18.28
N ASN A 222 -34.70 -41.11 -17.75
CA ASN A 222 -35.17 -42.43 -18.14
C ASN A 222 -35.61 -43.16 -16.87
N LYS A 223 -36.91 -43.18 -16.56
CA LYS A 223 -37.60 -44.42 -16.17
C LYS A 223 -39.13 -44.28 -16.01
N HIS A 224 -39.82 -45.10 -16.79
CA HIS A 224 -41.04 -45.86 -16.49
C HIS A 224 -42.16 -45.20 -15.67
N ARG A 225 -43.30 -45.00 -16.35
CA ARG A 225 -44.60 -45.25 -15.73
C ARG A 225 -45.46 -46.15 -16.62
N VAL A 226 -45.66 -47.36 -16.11
CA VAL A 226 -46.58 -48.38 -16.56
C VAL A 226 -48.00 -47.79 -16.70
N ARG A 227 -48.67 -48.08 -17.81
CA ARG A 227 -50.13 -48.02 -17.93
C ARG A 227 -50.62 -49.27 -18.65
N SER A 228 -51.25 -50.16 -17.90
CA SER A 228 -52.11 -51.23 -18.41
C SER A 228 -53.44 -50.64 -18.94
N PRO A 229 -54.14 -51.34 -19.84
CA PRO A 229 -55.33 -50.82 -20.53
C PRO A 229 -56.59 -51.01 -19.68
N VAL A 230 -57.56 -50.11 -19.86
CA VAL A 230 -58.93 -50.27 -19.36
C VAL A 230 -59.82 -50.64 -20.55
N THR A 231 -60.37 -51.84 -20.49
CA THR A 231 -61.57 -52.28 -21.22
C THR A 231 -62.79 -51.99 -20.36
N GLU A 232 -63.74 -51.23 -20.90
CA GLU A 232 -65.17 -51.56 -21.01
C GLU A 232 -65.84 -50.59 -21.98
#